data_AF-A0A920QRY6-F1
#
_entry.id   AF-A0A920QRY6-F1
#
_cell.length_a   1.000
_cell.length_b   1.000
_cell.length_c   1.000
_cell.angle_alpha   90.00
_cell.angle_beta   90.00
_cell.angle_gamma   90.00
#
_symmetry.space_group_name_H-M   'P 1'
#
loop_
_entity.id
_entity.type
_entity.pdbx_description
1 polymer ?
#
loop_
_entity_poly.entity_id
_entity_poly.type
_entity_poly.pdbx_seq_one_letter_code
_entity_poly.pdbx_strand_id
1 'polypeptide(L)'
;MQGYELQSNSEPCQRDSRSPRTGASDLQLQILNGSDAQPISGNSIRETQTLVEQLVGMDYDTFINSAFLIQGRADEFASKTPSERKAVLASILGLNMYDEYQERARKRLSETRSIIDQSVGVSQQLEKDREDLGDPSIELQGVEKHLLDTEKQINSTRQELEQLRHRVREIEEKQAAIFEERKQIDQLESEIGALSSSEISIQQRIGSYSELISQTDSIRTGLLQFTESKSRFESLEAIRGRHIALNDRKAQLQQSTAGKRNILESQIQETNRKISSELIPIAESEPRLLEQRDQLYSDNQKLNAKQHEFENTRKQQQLLANRITQTDTTSELYKREGEELARKLALLNNLEGSSTDCPLCGTTLAKDSCQGLANTYQVEIEDKRRLYRENQSLLKSRETDKSLLDNVLKKMNRIFLATEHIWRSLG
;
A
#
# COMPACT_ATOMS: atom_id res chain seq x y z
N MET A 1 -118.99 99.60 -84.31
CA MET A 1 -120.37 99.22 -84.67
C MET A 1 -120.48 97.70 -84.61
N GLN A 2 -121.10 97.23 -83.53
CA GLN A 2 -121.66 95.91 -83.19
C GLN A 2 -121.98 96.12 -81.70
N GLY A 3 -123.08 96.78 -81.37
CA GLY A 3 -124.43 96.27 -81.49
C GLY A 3 -124.90 96.04 -80.06
N TYR A 4 -125.38 97.11 -79.42
CA TYR A 4 -125.88 97.10 -78.05
C TYR A 4 -127.17 96.29 -77.97
N GLU A 5 -127.26 95.43 -76.97
CA GLU A 5 -128.53 95.01 -76.39
C GLU A 5 -128.25 94.68 -74.91
N LEU A 6 -128.38 95.68 -74.04
CA LEU A 6 -128.54 95.42 -72.61
C LEU A 6 -129.89 94.75 -72.47
N GLN A 7 -129.85 93.42 -72.35
CA GLN A 7 -131.03 92.59 -72.17
C GLN A 7 -131.86 93.16 -71.03
N SER A 8 -133.10 93.49 -71.38
CA SER A 8 -134.13 93.97 -70.48
C SER A 8 -134.57 92.84 -69.53
N ASN A 9 -133.71 92.50 -68.57
CA ASN A 9 -134.11 91.78 -67.38
C ASN A 9 -134.54 92.83 -66.37
N SER A 10 -135.86 92.97 -66.22
CA SER A 10 -136.45 93.84 -65.20
C SER A 10 -136.14 93.25 -63.82
N GLU A 11 -135.26 93.90 -63.05
CA GLU A 11 -134.93 93.53 -61.67
C GLU A 11 -135.74 94.41 -60.69
N PRO A 12 -136.91 93.97 -60.21
CA PRO A 12 -137.74 94.77 -59.32
C PRO A 12 -137.12 94.79 -57.93
N CYS A 13 -136.72 95.98 -57.49
CA CYS A 13 -136.41 96.23 -56.09
C CYS A 13 -137.72 96.55 -55.35
N GLN A 14 -138.22 95.59 -54.56
CA GLN A 14 -139.40 95.77 -53.71
C GLN A 14 -138.99 96.07 -52.27
N ARG A 15 -139.59 97.13 -51.70
CA ARG A 15 -139.39 97.51 -50.30
C ARG A 15 -140.76 97.60 -49.62
N ASP A 16 -141.21 96.50 -49.03
CA ASP A 16 -142.52 96.42 -48.37
C ASP A 16 -142.46 96.98 -46.94
N SER A 17 -143.40 97.87 -46.60
CA SER A 17 -143.54 98.42 -45.24
C SER A 17 -144.94 98.13 -44.68
N ARG A 18 -145.03 97.22 -43.71
CA ARG A 18 -146.22 97.01 -42.87
C ARG A 18 -145.93 97.51 -41.45
N SER A 19 -146.76 98.45 -40.96
CA SER A 19 -146.68 99.09 -39.62
C SER A 19 -147.70 98.42 -38.68
N PRO A 20 -147.47 98.22 -37.35
CA PRO A 20 -146.82 99.17 -36.43
C PRO A 20 -145.82 98.61 -35.38
N ARG A 21 -144.86 99.45 -34.97
CA ARG A 21 -143.99 99.39 -33.76
C ARG A 21 -143.28 98.06 -33.46
N THR A 22 -142.23 97.73 -34.22
CA THR A 22 -140.79 97.61 -33.83
C THR A 22 -140.03 97.26 -35.13
N GLY A 23 -139.05 98.07 -35.53
CA GLY A 23 -138.53 98.10 -36.90
C GLY A 23 -137.51 97.01 -37.23
N ALA A 24 -137.78 96.24 -38.28
CA ALA A 24 -136.79 95.52 -39.06
C ALA A 24 -137.08 95.76 -40.55
N SER A 25 -136.13 96.39 -41.25
CA SER A 25 -136.22 96.68 -42.69
C SER A 25 -135.44 95.60 -43.43
N ASP A 26 -136.10 94.85 -44.31
CA ASP A 26 -135.46 93.84 -45.17
C ASP A 26 -135.16 94.43 -46.55
N LEU A 27 -134.01 94.07 -47.16
CA LEU A 27 -133.60 94.50 -48.50
C LEU A 27 -133.23 93.26 -49.32
N GLN A 28 -134.10 92.91 -50.27
CA GLN A 28 -133.89 91.79 -51.16
C GLN A 28 -133.73 92.27 -52.61
N LEU A 29 -132.58 91.96 -53.20
CA LEU A 29 -132.28 92.07 -54.62
C LEU A 29 -132.50 90.70 -55.29
N GLN A 30 -133.28 90.67 -56.37
CA GLN A 30 -133.65 89.45 -57.10
C GLN A 30 -133.55 89.65 -58.61
N ILE A 31 -133.16 88.60 -59.33
CA ILE A 31 -133.20 88.53 -60.79
C ILE A 31 -134.47 87.77 -61.21
N LEU A 32 -135.29 88.38 -62.08
CA LEU A 32 -136.46 87.74 -62.67
C LEU A 32 -136.10 86.96 -63.94
N ASN A 33 -136.33 85.65 -63.93
CA ASN A 33 -136.22 84.78 -65.11
C ASN A 33 -137.62 84.26 -65.48
N GLY A 34 -138.36 85.04 -66.28
CA GLY A 34 -139.74 84.70 -66.63
C GLY A 34 -140.68 84.82 -65.43
N SER A 35 -141.40 83.74 -65.07
CA SER A 35 -142.36 83.73 -63.96
C SER A 35 -141.76 83.37 -62.59
N ASP A 36 -140.45 83.04 -62.51
CA ASP A 36 -139.75 82.74 -61.26
C ASP A 36 -138.67 83.79 -60.94
N ALA A 37 -138.63 84.25 -59.68
CA ALA A 37 -137.66 85.23 -59.18
C ALA A 37 -136.59 84.55 -58.30
N GLN A 38 -135.29 84.80 -58.57
CA GLN A 38 -134.18 84.26 -57.77
C GLN A 38 -133.46 85.36 -56.99
N PRO A 39 -133.28 85.24 -55.65
CA PRO A 39 -132.57 86.23 -54.86
C PRO A 39 -131.05 86.17 -55.06
N ILE A 40 -130.43 87.33 -55.32
CA ILE A 40 -128.98 87.54 -55.46
C ILE A 40 -128.42 88.47 -54.37
N SER A 41 -129.12 88.55 -53.24
CA SER A 41 -128.76 89.46 -52.14
C SER A 41 -127.52 89.01 -51.37
N GLY A 42 -126.76 89.96 -50.81
CA GLY A 42 -125.62 89.70 -49.93
C GLY A 42 -126.05 89.34 -48.49
N ASN A 43 -125.10 88.92 -47.65
CA ASN A 43 -125.39 88.43 -46.30
C ASN A 43 -125.76 89.55 -45.31
N SER A 44 -125.51 90.80 -45.67
CA SER A 44 -125.90 91.97 -44.88
C SER A 44 -126.45 93.06 -45.81
N ILE A 45 -127.28 93.97 -45.26
CA ILE A 45 -127.79 95.12 -46.02
C ILE A 45 -126.66 95.92 -46.67
N ARG A 46 -125.50 96.06 -46.01
CA ARG A 46 -124.33 96.74 -46.60
C ARG A 46 -123.73 95.97 -47.77
N GLU A 47 -123.55 94.66 -47.64
CA GLU A 47 -123.05 93.85 -48.76
C GLU A 47 -124.04 93.84 -49.92
N THR A 48 -125.34 93.71 -49.65
CA THR A 48 -126.39 93.80 -50.68
C THR A 48 -126.39 95.17 -51.34
N GLN A 49 -126.21 96.25 -50.57
CA GLN A 49 -126.07 97.61 -51.10
C GLN A 49 -124.81 97.76 -51.97
N THR A 50 -123.65 97.24 -51.55
CA THR A 50 -122.43 97.26 -52.38
C THR A 50 -122.64 96.46 -53.67
N LEU A 51 -123.36 95.34 -53.60
CA LEU A 51 -123.70 94.53 -54.77
C LEU A 51 -124.60 95.31 -55.72
N VAL A 52 -125.63 96.00 -55.20
CA VAL A 52 -126.47 96.92 -55.99
C VAL A 52 -125.64 98.02 -56.63
N GLU A 53 -124.75 98.67 -55.87
CA GLU A 53 -123.88 99.74 -56.39
C GLU A 53 -122.91 99.24 -57.46
N GLN A 54 -122.39 98.02 -57.34
CA GLN A 54 -121.58 97.36 -58.37
C GLN A 54 -122.41 97.00 -59.61
N LEU A 55 -123.66 96.56 -59.45
CA LEU A 55 -124.53 96.15 -60.55
C LEU A 55 -125.05 97.34 -61.35
N VAL A 56 -125.48 98.39 -60.65
CA VAL A 56 -125.93 99.67 -61.25
C VAL A 56 -124.72 100.52 -61.68
N GLY A 57 -123.55 100.25 -61.12
CA GLY A 57 -122.28 100.91 -61.47
C GLY A 57 -122.14 102.32 -60.89
N MET A 58 -122.96 102.71 -59.91
CA MET A 58 -122.90 104.02 -59.27
C MET A 58 -123.46 103.97 -57.85
N ASP A 59 -122.90 104.82 -56.98
CA ASP A 59 -123.40 105.00 -55.62
C ASP A 59 -124.70 105.83 -55.61
N TYR A 60 -125.44 105.76 -54.50
CA TYR A 60 -126.73 106.45 -54.34
C TYR A 60 -126.63 107.96 -54.62
N ASP A 61 -125.58 108.59 -54.10
CA ASP A 61 -125.32 110.01 -54.26
C ASP A 61 -125.08 110.37 -55.74
N THR A 62 -124.37 109.52 -56.47
CA THR A 62 -124.15 109.66 -57.90
C THR A 62 -125.42 109.42 -58.69
N PHE A 63 -126.23 108.43 -58.34
CA PHE A 63 -127.47 108.10 -59.03
C PHE A 63 -128.49 109.25 -58.98
N ILE A 64 -128.73 109.82 -57.79
CA ILE A 64 -129.66 110.97 -57.64
C ILE A 64 -129.14 112.20 -58.40
N ASN A 65 -127.83 112.46 -58.38
CA ASN A 65 -127.27 113.65 -59.02
C ASN A 65 -127.04 113.52 -60.54
N SER A 66 -127.10 112.32 -61.12
CA SER A 66 -126.79 112.11 -62.55
C SER A 66 -127.95 111.53 -63.36
N ALA A 67 -128.71 110.58 -62.82
CA ALA A 67 -129.70 109.82 -63.58
C ALA A 67 -131.16 110.13 -63.19
N PHE A 68 -131.41 110.74 -62.01
CA PHE A 68 -132.76 110.89 -61.48
C PHE A 68 -133.05 112.28 -60.87
N LEU A 69 -133.66 113.16 -61.65
CA LEU A 69 -134.03 114.52 -61.22
C LEU A 69 -135.37 114.55 -60.46
N ILE A 70 -135.30 114.66 -59.13
CA ILE A 70 -136.48 114.74 -58.26
C ILE A 70 -137.06 116.17 -58.26
N GLN A 71 -138.38 116.31 -58.50
CA GLN A 71 -139.08 117.60 -58.47
C GLN A 71 -138.93 118.27 -57.09
N GLY A 72 -138.29 119.45 -57.06
CA GLY A 72 -138.01 120.24 -55.85
C GLY A 72 -136.60 120.08 -55.26
N ARG A 73 -135.77 119.14 -55.74
CA ARG A 73 -134.37 118.94 -55.31
C ARG A 73 -133.36 118.93 -56.47
N ALA A 74 -133.67 119.61 -57.58
CA ALA A 74 -132.73 119.70 -58.70
C ALA A 74 -131.43 120.43 -58.33
N ASP A 75 -131.46 121.27 -57.30
CA ASP A 75 -130.30 122.06 -56.85
C ASP A 75 -129.36 121.30 -55.88
N GLU A 76 -129.59 120.00 -55.63
CA GLU A 76 -128.79 119.22 -54.67
C GLU A 76 -127.31 119.21 -55.06
N PHE A 77 -127.00 119.02 -56.35
CA PHE A 77 -125.63 119.16 -56.86
C PHE A 77 -125.05 120.58 -56.72
N ALA A 78 -125.86 121.62 -56.94
CA ALA A 78 -125.42 123.01 -56.88
C ALA A 78 -125.12 123.48 -55.45
N SER A 79 -125.79 122.90 -54.46
CA SER A 79 -125.61 123.19 -53.04
C SER A 79 -124.42 122.46 -52.37
N LYS A 80 -123.88 121.41 -53.00
CA LYS A 80 -122.72 120.65 -52.47
C LYS A 80 -121.43 121.47 -52.46
N THR A 81 -120.58 121.24 -51.46
CA THR A 81 -119.29 121.94 -51.32
C THR A 81 -118.36 121.60 -52.50
N PRO A 82 -117.37 122.45 -52.85
CA PRO A 82 -116.47 122.19 -53.98
C PRO A 82 -115.75 120.85 -53.90
N SER A 83 -115.34 120.41 -52.70
CA SER A 83 -114.69 119.11 -52.48
C SER A 83 -115.64 117.94 -52.73
N GLU A 84 -116.89 118.02 -52.26
CA GLU A 84 -117.92 116.99 -52.46
C GLU A 84 -118.36 116.92 -53.92
N ARG A 85 -118.50 118.06 -54.61
CA ARG A 85 -118.75 118.08 -56.07
C ARG A 85 -117.63 117.41 -56.84
N LYS A 86 -116.38 117.68 -56.48
CA LYS A 86 -115.21 117.03 -57.11
C LYS A 86 -115.20 115.52 -56.83
N ALA A 87 -115.57 115.10 -55.62
CA ALA A 87 -115.67 113.68 -55.27
C ALA A 87 -116.78 112.95 -56.05
N VAL A 88 -117.99 113.53 -56.15
CA VAL A 88 -119.09 112.95 -56.95
C VAL A 88 -118.70 112.88 -58.43
N LEU A 89 -118.09 113.93 -59.00
CA LEU A 89 -117.60 113.90 -60.39
C LEU A 89 -116.46 112.89 -60.60
N ALA A 90 -115.55 112.75 -59.63
CA ALA A 90 -114.49 111.75 -59.68
C ALA A 90 -115.04 110.32 -59.61
N SER A 91 -116.10 110.10 -58.83
CA SER A 91 -116.84 108.83 -58.75
C SER A 91 -117.53 108.51 -60.08
N ILE A 92 -118.30 109.45 -60.66
CA ILE A 92 -118.97 109.30 -61.97
C ILE A 92 -117.97 108.93 -63.08
N LEU A 93 -116.80 109.58 -63.09
CA LEU A 93 -115.78 109.37 -64.12
C LEU A 93 -114.88 108.16 -63.82
N GLY A 94 -115.08 107.45 -62.71
CA GLY A 94 -114.29 106.27 -62.33
C GLY A 94 -112.82 106.58 -62.00
N LEU A 95 -112.50 107.81 -61.60
CA LEU A 95 -111.11 108.26 -61.41
C LEU A 95 -110.42 107.63 -60.18
N ASN A 96 -111.20 107.05 -59.25
CA ASN A 96 -110.69 106.38 -58.05
C ASN A 96 -109.76 105.18 -58.37
N MET A 97 -109.92 104.56 -59.55
CA MET A 97 -109.08 103.43 -59.99
C MET A 97 -107.61 103.83 -60.19
N TYR A 98 -107.34 105.09 -60.56
CA TYR A 98 -105.97 105.57 -60.78
C TYR A 98 -105.18 105.72 -59.47
N ASP A 99 -105.86 106.08 -58.38
CA ASP A 99 -105.25 106.15 -57.04
C ASP A 99 -104.86 104.74 -56.55
N GLU A 100 -105.68 103.72 -56.80
CA GLU A 100 -105.33 102.33 -56.49
C GLU A 100 -104.14 101.83 -57.32
N TYR A 101 -104.07 102.16 -58.61
CA TYR A 101 -102.93 101.81 -59.45
C TYR A 101 -101.65 102.52 -59.01
N GLN A 102 -101.74 103.79 -58.59
CA GLN A 102 -100.61 104.51 -58.05
C GLN A 102 -100.07 103.82 -56.78
N GLU A 103 -100.97 103.41 -55.88
CA GLU A 103 -100.59 102.75 -54.63
C GLU A 103 -99.96 101.38 -54.87
N ARG A 104 -100.52 100.58 -55.79
CA ARG A 104 -99.93 99.29 -56.19
C ARG A 104 -98.57 99.46 -56.86
N ALA A 105 -98.40 100.47 -57.72
CA ALA A 105 -97.13 100.77 -58.36
C ALA A 105 -96.07 101.21 -57.33
N ARG A 106 -96.45 102.02 -56.34
CA ARG A 106 -95.55 102.44 -55.24
C ARG A 106 -95.12 101.27 -54.36
N LYS A 107 -96.05 100.38 -53.99
CA LYS A 107 -95.73 99.17 -53.22
C LYS A 107 -94.74 98.29 -53.97
N ARG A 108 -95.02 98.00 -55.25
CA ARG A 108 -94.14 97.18 -56.09
C ARG A 108 -92.76 97.82 -56.31
N LEU A 109 -92.70 99.14 -56.47
CA LEU A 109 -91.44 99.89 -56.53
C LEU A 109 -90.65 99.76 -55.23
N SER A 110 -91.31 99.90 -54.08
CA SER A 110 -90.67 99.80 -52.75
C SER A 110 -90.13 98.39 -52.49
N GLU A 111 -90.91 97.36 -52.79
CA GLU A 111 -90.50 95.95 -52.66
C GLU A 111 -89.30 95.65 -53.57
N THR A 112 -89.37 96.08 -54.84
CA THR A 112 -88.27 95.87 -55.80
C THR A 112 -87.01 96.61 -55.36
N ARG A 113 -87.13 97.83 -54.85
CA ARG A 113 -85.99 98.58 -54.28
C ARG A 113 -85.38 97.86 -53.09
N SER A 114 -86.19 97.37 -52.15
CA SER A 114 -85.69 96.61 -51.00
C SER A 114 -84.93 95.35 -51.42
N ILE A 115 -85.39 94.65 -52.45
CA ILE A 115 -84.72 93.45 -52.98
C ILE A 115 -83.39 93.84 -53.66
N ILE A 116 -83.38 94.94 -54.41
CA ILE A 116 -82.16 95.47 -55.04
C ILE A 116 -81.15 95.86 -53.96
N ASP A 117 -81.56 96.62 -52.94
CA ASP A 117 -80.67 97.06 -51.86
C ASP A 117 -80.10 95.88 -51.07
N GLN A 118 -80.92 94.87 -50.78
CA GLN A 118 -80.45 93.64 -50.13
C GLN A 118 -79.45 92.88 -51.01
N SER A 119 -79.74 92.76 -52.31
CA SER A 119 -78.87 92.07 -53.26
C SER A 119 -77.54 92.81 -53.46
N VAL A 120 -77.57 94.15 -53.50
CA VAL A 120 -76.37 94.99 -53.54
C VAL A 120 -75.57 94.84 -52.24
N GLY A 121 -76.23 94.83 -51.07
CA GLY A 121 -75.57 94.61 -49.78
C GLY A 121 -74.87 93.26 -49.69
N VAL A 122 -75.52 92.17 -50.13
CA VAL A 122 -74.92 90.83 -50.16
C VAL A 122 -73.77 90.77 -51.15
N SER A 123 -73.91 91.34 -52.35
CA SER A 123 -72.82 91.39 -53.34
C SER A 123 -71.60 92.16 -52.80
N GLN A 124 -71.81 93.29 -52.12
CA GLN A 124 -70.71 94.05 -51.51
C GLN A 124 -70.02 93.29 -50.38
N GLN A 125 -70.75 92.51 -49.58
CA GLN A 125 -70.16 91.65 -48.56
C GLN A 125 -69.33 90.53 -49.18
N LEU A 126 -69.88 89.84 -50.18
CA LEU A 126 -69.16 88.78 -50.89
C LEU A 126 -67.92 89.31 -51.64
N GLU A 127 -67.97 90.54 -52.17
CA GLU A 127 -66.81 91.19 -52.76
C GLU A 127 -65.72 91.48 -51.73
N LYS A 128 -66.07 92.01 -50.55
CA LYS A 128 -65.13 92.22 -49.45
C LYS A 128 -64.52 90.92 -48.94
N ASP A 129 -65.35 89.90 -48.71
CA ASP A 129 -64.87 88.59 -48.25
C ASP A 129 -63.90 87.97 -49.28
N ARG A 130 -64.17 88.14 -50.57
CA ARG A 130 -63.27 87.70 -51.66
C ARG A 130 -61.96 88.49 -51.68
N GLU A 131 -61.99 89.79 -51.42
CA GLU A 131 -60.79 90.63 -51.32
C GLU A 131 -59.94 90.27 -50.09
N ASP A 132 -60.59 90.08 -48.93
CA ASP A 132 -59.93 89.73 -47.66
C ASP A 132 -59.30 88.32 -47.69
N LEU A 133 -59.92 87.36 -48.38
CA LEU A 133 -59.35 86.04 -48.65
C LEU A 133 -58.09 86.08 -49.52
N GLY A 134 -57.85 87.19 -50.23
CA GLY A 134 -56.71 87.34 -51.13
C GLY A 134 -56.67 86.29 -52.24
N ASP A 135 -55.48 86.02 -52.77
CA ASP A 135 -55.26 84.95 -53.75
C ASP A 135 -54.70 83.69 -53.06
N PRO A 136 -55.52 82.67 -52.76
CA PRO A 136 -55.08 81.44 -52.10
C PRO A 136 -54.04 80.66 -52.93
N SER A 137 -53.91 80.96 -54.23
CA SER A 137 -52.87 80.37 -55.09
C SER A 137 -51.46 80.68 -54.58
N ILE A 138 -51.25 81.87 -54.00
CA ILE A 138 -49.93 82.30 -53.52
C ILE A 138 -49.51 81.51 -52.27
N GLU A 139 -50.42 81.35 -51.31
CA GLU A 139 -50.17 80.57 -50.10
C GLU A 139 -49.97 79.09 -50.43
N LEU A 140 -50.80 78.54 -51.32
CA LEU A 140 -50.73 77.15 -51.75
C LEU A 140 -49.42 76.87 -52.50
N GLN A 141 -48.98 77.79 -53.36
CA GLN A 141 -47.67 77.72 -54.02
C GLN A 141 -46.51 77.82 -53.02
N GLY A 142 -46.64 78.61 -51.96
CA GLY A 142 -45.67 78.68 -50.87
C GLY A 142 -45.54 77.36 -50.12
N VAL A 143 -46.67 76.77 -49.73
CA VAL A 143 -46.72 75.47 -49.03
C VAL A 143 -46.20 74.35 -49.92
N GLU A 144 -46.57 74.31 -51.21
CA GLU A 144 -46.05 73.33 -52.17
C GLU A 144 -44.53 73.41 -52.31
N LYS A 145 -43.96 74.62 -52.41
CA LYS A 145 -42.50 74.81 -52.45
C LYS A 145 -41.84 74.31 -51.17
N HIS A 146 -42.38 74.67 -50.01
CA HIS A 146 -41.85 74.19 -48.73
C HIS A 146 -41.91 72.67 -48.62
N LEU A 147 -43.01 72.05 -49.05
CA LEU A 147 -43.19 70.60 -49.01
C LEU A 147 -42.17 69.91 -49.92
N LEU A 148 -42.02 70.38 -51.16
CA LEU A 148 -41.01 69.89 -52.10
C LEU A 148 -39.58 70.02 -51.56
N ASP A 149 -39.25 71.15 -50.92
CA ASP A 149 -37.91 71.36 -50.37
C ASP A 149 -37.66 70.48 -49.13
N THR A 150 -38.67 70.29 -48.27
CA THR A 150 -38.57 69.35 -47.14
C THR A 150 -38.46 67.90 -47.59
N GLU A 151 -39.18 67.48 -48.63
CA GLU A 151 -39.04 66.14 -49.21
C GLU A 151 -37.64 65.90 -49.78
N LYS A 152 -37.06 66.90 -50.46
CA LYS A 152 -35.67 66.82 -50.92
C LYS A 152 -34.70 66.66 -49.76
N GLN A 153 -34.87 67.42 -48.68
CA GLN A 153 -34.02 67.32 -47.48
C GLN A 153 -34.18 65.96 -46.78
N ILE A 154 -35.40 65.43 -46.68
CA ILE A 154 -35.66 64.10 -46.12
C ILE A 154 -34.98 63.03 -46.97
N ASN A 155 -35.06 63.12 -48.29
CA ASN A 155 -34.44 62.15 -49.18
C ASN A 155 -32.90 62.23 -49.14
N SER A 156 -32.31 63.42 -49.09
CA SER A 156 -30.86 63.57 -48.97
C SER A 156 -30.34 63.03 -47.63
N THR A 157 -31.00 63.38 -46.53
CA THR A 157 -30.62 62.90 -45.19
C THR A 157 -30.81 61.39 -45.04
N ARG A 158 -31.84 60.80 -45.66
CA ARG A 158 -32.01 59.33 -45.72
C ARG A 158 -30.86 58.65 -46.46
N GLN A 159 -30.45 59.18 -47.60
CA GLN A 159 -29.32 58.64 -48.35
C GLN A 159 -28.01 58.72 -47.55
N GLU A 160 -27.75 59.86 -46.90
CA GLU A 160 -26.59 60.02 -46.02
C GLU A 160 -26.60 59.02 -44.86
N LEU A 161 -27.77 58.81 -44.26
CA LEU A 161 -27.95 57.88 -43.14
C LEU A 161 -27.74 56.41 -43.58
N GLU A 162 -28.20 56.03 -44.77
CA GLU A 162 -27.92 54.71 -45.35
C GLU A 162 -26.43 54.51 -45.63
N GLN A 163 -25.75 55.52 -46.17
CA GLN A 163 -24.30 55.48 -46.38
C GLN A 163 -23.53 55.36 -45.06
N LEU A 164 -23.91 56.11 -44.03
CA LEU A 164 -23.32 56.02 -42.70
C LEU A 164 -23.55 54.65 -42.07
N ARG A 165 -24.75 54.09 -42.19
CA ARG A 165 -25.05 52.72 -41.72
C ARG A 165 -24.21 51.67 -42.44
N HIS A 166 -23.99 51.84 -43.75
CA HIS A 166 -23.10 50.95 -44.51
C HIS A 166 -21.66 51.02 -43.99
N ARG A 167 -21.14 52.23 -43.78
CA ARG A 167 -19.79 52.44 -43.23
C ARG A 167 -19.63 51.86 -41.83
N VAL A 168 -20.64 52.00 -40.96
CA VAL A 168 -20.62 51.40 -39.62
C VAL A 168 -20.51 49.88 -39.72
N ARG A 169 -21.33 49.23 -40.55
CA ARG A 169 -21.25 47.78 -40.76
C ARG A 169 -19.88 47.33 -41.29
N GLU A 170 -19.32 48.05 -42.27
CA GLU A 170 -17.96 47.76 -42.77
C GLU A 170 -16.89 47.89 -41.68
N ILE A 171 -17.02 48.88 -40.79
CA ILE A 171 -16.08 49.07 -39.68
C ILE A 171 -16.22 47.93 -38.67
N GLU A 172 -17.44 47.54 -38.32
CA GLU A 172 -17.72 46.41 -37.41
C GLU A 172 -17.17 45.09 -37.95
N GLU A 173 -17.37 44.81 -39.24
CA GLU A 173 -16.81 43.62 -39.92
C GLU A 173 -15.28 43.63 -39.89
N LYS A 174 -14.65 44.78 -40.18
CA LYS A 174 -13.18 44.92 -40.11
C LYS A 174 -12.66 44.79 -38.69
N GLN A 175 -13.37 45.30 -37.69
CA GLN A 175 -13.00 45.15 -36.29
C GLN A 175 -13.05 43.68 -35.85
N ALA A 176 -14.10 42.96 -36.25
CA ALA A 176 -14.21 41.52 -36.00
C ALA A 176 -13.08 40.73 -36.67
N ALA A 177 -12.74 41.06 -37.92
CA ALA A 177 -11.62 40.45 -38.63
C ALA A 177 -10.27 40.72 -37.93
N ILE A 178 -10.00 41.97 -37.52
CA ILE A 178 -8.79 42.33 -36.78
C ILE A 178 -8.71 41.58 -35.45
N PHE A 179 -9.83 41.39 -34.76
CA PHE A 179 -9.86 40.64 -33.51
C PHE A 179 -9.48 39.17 -33.71
N GLU A 180 -10.03 38.51 -34.74
CA GLU A 180 -9.70 37.11 -35.01
C GLU A 180 -8.23 36.94 -35.47
N GLU A 181 -7.73 37.85 -36.30
CA GLU A 181 -6.32 37.87 -36.71
C GLU A 181 -5.38 38.07 -35.51
N ARG A 182 -5.71 38.97 -34.57
CA ARG A 182 -4.93 39.14 -33.33
C ARG A 182 -4.88 37.87 -32.50
N LYS A 183 -6.02 37.19 -32.37
CA LYS A 183 -6.08 35.91 -31.65
C LYS A 183 -5.23 34.83 -32.32
N GLN A 184 -5.20 34.80 -33.65
CA GLN A 184 -4.31 33.89 -34.40
C GLN A 184 -2.83 34.24 -34.18
N ILE A 185 -2.48 35.53 -34.16
CA ILE A 185 -1.12 35.99 -33.84
C ILE A 185 -0.72 35.53 -32.44
N ASP A 186 -1.55 35.76 -31.43
CA ASP A 186 -1.25 35.35 -30.05
C ASP A 186 -1.04 33.83 -29.93
N GLN A 187 -1.82 33.04 -30.66
CA GLN A 187 -1.65 31.58 -30.73
C GLN A 187 -0.32 31.19 -31.37
N LEU A 188 0.00 31.78 -32.53
CA LEU A 188 1.26 31.51 -33.23
C LEU A 188 2.48 31.95 -32.40
N GLU A 189 2.41 33.07 -31.69
CA GLU A 189 3.47 33.52 -30.78
C GLU A 189 3.69 32.51 -29.64
N SER A 190 2.61 31.98 -29.06
CA SER A 190 2.70 30.91 -28.05
C SER A 190 3.32 29.64 -28.62
N GLU A 191 2.96 29.24 -29.85
CA GLU A 191 3.52 28.07 -30.52
C GLU A 191 5.02 28.25 -30.83
N ILE A 192 5.42 29.43 -31.33
CA ILE A 192 6.82 29.79 -31.55
C ILE A 192 7.59 29.75 -30.22
N GLY A 193 7.02 30.28 -29.14
CA GLY A 193 7.59 30.20 -27.80
C GLY A 193 7.83 28.76 -27.35
N ALA A 194 6.84 27.88 -27.51
CA ALA A 194 6.95 26.47 -27.17
C ALA A 194 8.02 25.76 -28.02
N LEU A 195 8.03 25.99 -29.32
CA LEU A 195 9.02 25.40 -30.24
C LEU A 195 10.44 25.86 -29.94
N SER A 196 10.64 27.15 -29.65
CA SER A 196 11.95 27.69 -29.30
C SER A 196 12.50 27.08 -28.00
N SER A 197 11.66 26.86 -27.00
CA SER A 197 12.06 26.18 -25.76
C SER A 197 12.45 24.71 -26.01
N SER A 198 11.71 24.02 -26.89
CA SER A 198 12.01 22.66 -27.31
C SER A 198 13.36 22.59 -28.04
N GLU A 199 13.61 23.52 -28.96
CA GLU A 199 14.88 23.62 -29.69
C GLU A 199 16.07 23.77 -28.72
N ILE A 200 15.98 24.69 -27.76
CA ILE A 200 17.03 24.89 -26.74
C ILE A 200 17.28 23.59 -25.96
N SER A 201 16.22 22.89 -25.55
CA SER A 201 16.36 21.63 -24.81
C SER A 201 17.03 20.53 -25.64
N ILE A 202 16.71 20.45 -26.93
CA ILE A 202 17.29 19.48 -27.86
C ILE A 202 18.76 19.81 -28.10
N GLN A 203 19.12 21.08 -28.29
CA GLN A 203 20.50 21.52 -28.44
C GLN A 203 21.35 21.19 -27.20
N GLN A 204 20.81 21.40 -25.99
CA GLN A 204 21.49 21.00 -24.75
C GLN A 204 21.72 19.49 -24.68
N ARG A 205 20.72 18.69 -25.05
CA ARG A 205 20.84 17.23 -25.11
C ARG A 205 21.90 16.79 -26.12
N ILE A 206 21.92 17.39 -27.30
CA ILE A 206 22.94 17.13 -28.32
C ILE A 206 24.33 17.45 -27.77
N GLY A 207 24.50 18.57 -27.05
CA GLY A 207 25.76 18.91 -26.36
C GLY A 207 26.18 17.84 -25.35
N SER A 208 25.25 17.38 -24.48
CA SER A 208 25.56 16.33 -23.50
C SER A 208 25.95 15.00 -24.16
N TYR A 209 25.31 14.63 -25.27
CA TYR A 209 25.64 13.42 -26.00
C TYR A 209 26.94 13.55 -26.77
N SER A 210 27.26 14.71 -27.34
CA SER A 210 28.54 14.93 -28.02
C SER A 210 29.71 14.91 -27.04
N GLU A 211 29.54 15.46 -25.83
CA GLU A 211 30.52 15.33 -24.74
C GLU A 211 30.74 13.86 -24.36
N LEU A 212 29.67 13.07 -24.19
CA LEU A 212 29.78 11.64 -23.88
C LEU A 212 30.46 10.87 -25.02
N ILE A 213 30.12 11.17 -26.27
CA ILE A 213 30.77 10.57 -27.45
C ILE A 213 32.25 10.95 -27.48
N SER A 214 32.63 12.18 -27.13
CA SER A 214 34.04 12.60 -27.06
C SER A 214 34.84 11.80 -26.02
N GLN A 215 34.18 11.27 -24.99
CA GLN A 215 34.76 10.42 -23.97
C GLN A 215 34.79 8.93 -24.35
N THR A 216 34.37 8.54 -25.55
CA THR A 216 34.31 7.12 -25.95
C THR A 216 35.67 6.41 -25.82
N ASP A 217 36.75 7.08 -26.20
CA ASP A 217 38.09 6.48 -26.14
C ASP A 217 38.63 6.37 -24.70
N SER A 218 38.34 7.36 -23.84
CA SER A 218 38.68 7.27 -22.42
C SER A 218 37.89 6.16 -21.71
N ILE A 219 36.60 6.00 -22.06
CA ILE A 219 35.76 4.91 -21.54
C ILE A 219 36.28 3.55 -22.03
N ARG A 220 36.62 3.42 -23.31
CA ARG A 220 37.19 2.17 -23.86
C ARG A 220 38.52 1.81 -23.23
N THR A 221 39.43 2.76 -23.09
CA THR A 221 40.72 2.55 -22.43
C THR A 221 40.54 2.18 -20.96
N GLY A 222 39.65 2.86 -20.25
CA GLY A 222 39.28 2.50 -18.88
C GLY A 222 38.70 1.10 -18.75
N LEU A 223 37.85 0.67 -19.70
CA LEU A 223 37.28 -0.68 -19.71
C LEU A 223 38.34 -1.76 -19.97
N LEU A 224 39.30 -1.51 -20.87
CA LEU A 224 40.45 -2.42 -21.08
C LEU A 224 41.32 -2.54 -19.83
N GLN A 225 41.62 -1.42 -19.17
CA GLN A 225 42.38 -1.42 -17.91
C GLN A 225 41.63 -2.15 -16.79
N PHE A 226 40.31 -1.99 -16.73
CA PHE A 226 39.47 -2.68 -15.76
C PHE A 226 39.45 -4.19 -16.00
N THR A 227 39.29 -4.65 -17.25
CA THR A 227 39.27 -6.09 -17.56
C THR A 227 40.64 -6.73 -17.32
N GLU A 228 41.73 -6.03 -17.64
CA GLU A 228 43.09 -6.48 -17.30
C GLU A 228 43.29 -6.57 -15.78
N SER A 229 42.90 -5.52 -15.04
CA SER A 229 43.01 -5.51 -13.58
C SER A 229 42.18 -6.61 -12.93
N LYS A 230 40.98 -6.88 -13.45
CA LYS A 230 40.11 -7.96 -13.00
C LYS A 230 40.73 -9.33 -13.22
N SER A 231 41.26 -9.60 -14.42
CA SER A 231 41.90 -10.90 -14.70
C SER A 231 43.15 -11.12 -13.85
N ARG A 232 43.96 -10.07 -13.62
CA ARG A 232 45.09 -10.11 -12.69
C ARG A 232 44.63 -10.43 -11.26
N PHE A 233 43.57 -9.77 -10.78
CA PHE A 233 43.01 -10.03 -9.46
C PHE A 233 42.53 -11.48 -9.31
N GLU A 234 41.77 -12.00 -10.27
CA GLU A 234 41.30 -13.39 -10.27
C GLU A 234 42.47 -14.39 -10.26
N SER A 235 43.56 -14.10 -10.99
CA SER A 235 44.77 -14.92 -10.97
C SER A 235 45.46 -14.93 -9.60
N LEU A 236 45.50 -13.77 -8.92
CA LEU A 236 46.07 -13.64 -7.58
C LEU A 236 45.22 -14.35 -6.53
N GLU A 237 43.88 -14.29 -6.64
CA GLU A 237 42.98 -15.06 -5.78
C GLU A 237 43.17 -16.57 -5.96
N ALA A 238 43.35 -17.04 -7.20
CA ALA A 238 43.65 -18.44 -7.45
C ALA A 238 44.99 -18.87 -6.82
N ILE A 239 46.03 -18.03 -6.91
CA ILE A 239 47.32 -18.26 -6.24
C ILE A 239 47.16 -18.28 -4.72
N ARG A 240 46.40 -17.33 -4.16
CA ARG A 240 46.10 -17.25 -2.72
C ARG A 240 45.40 -18.52 -2.24
N GLY A 241 44.41 -19.00 -2.98
CA GLY A 241 43.71 -20.25 -2.69
C GLY A 241 44.66 -21.46 -2.64
N ARG A 242 45.58 -21.59 -3.61
CA ARG A 242 46.62 -22.64 -3.59
C ARG A 242 47.56 -22.50 -2.40
N HIS A 243 47.97 -21.29 -2.06
CA HIS A 243 48.85 -21.03 -0.92
C HIS A 243 48.20 -21.43 0.41
N ILE A 244 46.92 -21.11 0.61
CA ILE A 244 46.16 -21.53 1.80
C ILE A 244 46.12 -23.06 1.87
N ALA A 245 45.72 -23.73 0.78
CA ALA A 245 45.65 -25.20 0.74
C ALA A 245 47.01 -25.87 1.02
N LEU A 246 48.11 -25.32 0.49
CA LEU A 246 49.46 -25.80 0.77
C LEU A 246 49.87 -25.58 2.22
N ASN A 247 49.51 -24.45 2.83
CA ASN A 247 49.79 -24.19 4.24
C ASN A 247 48.97 -25.10 5.17
N ASP A 248 47.71 -25.36 4.86
CA ASP A 248 46.89 -26.32 5.60
C ASP A 248 47.50 -27.72 5.51
N ARG A 249 47.94 -28.13 4.30
CA ARG A 249 48.62 -29.41 4.10
C ARG A 249 49.94 -29.48 4.88
N LYS A 250 50.72 -28.41 4.89
CA LYS A 250 51.95 -28.29 5.68
C LYS A 250 51.65 -28.44 7.17
N ALA A 251 50.64 -27.74 7.69
CA ALA A 251 50.24 -27.83 9.10
C ALA A 251 49.79 -29.25 9.49
N GLN A 252 48.98 -29.91 8.66
CA GLN A 252 48.58 -31.31 8.87
C GLN A 252 49.78 -32.26 8.91
N LEU A 253 50.72 -32.11 7.96
CA LEU A 253 51.94 -32.91 7.93
C LEU A 253 52.80 -32.66 9.16
N GLN A 254 52.96 -31.40 9.59
CA GLN A 254 53.70 -31.04 10.80
C GLN A 254 53.06 -31.63 12.07
N GLN A 255 51.74 -31.62 12.17
CA GLN A 255 51.03 -32.24 13.30
C GLN A 255 51.22 -33.77 13.29
N SER A 256 51.15 -34.41 12.12
CA SER A 256 51.37 -35.85 11.99
C SER A 256 52.81 -36.25 12.34
N THR A 257 53.80 -35.49 11.88
CA THR A 257 55.22 -35.76 12.21
C THR A 257 55.50 -35.51 13.68
N ALA A 258 54.97 -34.45 14.28
CA ALA A 258 55.06 -34.21 15.72
C ALA A 258 54.41 -35.35 16.53
N GLY A 259 53.22 -35.80 16.13
CA GLY A 259 52.54 -36.93 16.76
C GLY A 259 53.37 -38.23 16.69
N LYS A 260 53.89 -38.58 15.52
CA LYS A 260 54.79 -39.75 15.34
C LYS A 260 56.07 -39.62 16.16
N ARG A 261 56.66 -38.43 16.21
CA ARG A 261 57.87 -38.15 17.00
C ARG A 261 57.62 -38.34 18.49
N ASN A 262 56.51 -37.81 19.02
CA ASN A 262 56.15 -37.97 20.43
C ASN A 262 55.93 -39.44 20.80
N ILE A 263 55.31 -40.23 19.92
CA ILE A 263 55.14 -41.69 20.13
C ILE A 263 56.51 -42.38 20.19
N LEU A 264 57.40 -42.10 19.24
CA LEU A 264 58.74 -42.68 19.22
C LEU A 264 59.58 -42.25 20.44
N GLU A 265 59.53 -40.98 20.83
CA GLU A 265 60.21 -40.49 22.03
C GLU A 265 59.67 -41.16 23.29
N SER A 266 58.36 -41.36 23.41
CA SER A 266 57.76 -42.12 24.51
C SER A 266 58.21 -43.58 24.51
N GLN A 267 58.28 -44.23 23.34
CA GLN A 267 58.76 -45.62 23.22
C GLN A 267 60.23 -45.73 23.62
N ILE A 268 61.08 -44.79 23.17
CA ILE A 268 62.50 -44.73 23.57
C ILE A 268 62.63 -44.54 25.09
N GLN A 269 61.80 -43.67 25.68
CA GLN A 269 61.82 -43.50 27.14
C GLN A 269 61.38 -44.76 27.88
N GLU A 270 60.36 -45.47 27.39
CA GLU A 270 59.90 -46.73 27.99
C GLU A 270 60.96 -47.84 27.86
N THR A 271 61.55 -48.01 26.68
CA THR A 271 62.62 -49.00 26.48
C THR A 271 63.85 -48.67 27.31
N ASN A 272 64.25 -47.40 27.39
CA ASN A 272 65.34 -46.96 28.25
C ASN A 272 65.04 -47.22 29.73
N ARG A 273 63.79 -47.03 30.17
CA ARG A 273 63.36 -47.41 31.53
C ARG A 273 63.45 -48.90 31.75
N LYS A 274 63.04 -49.74 30.80
CA LYS A 274 63.19 -51.21 30.90
C LYS A 274 64.66 -51.63 30.97
N ILE A 275 65.50 -51.03 30.13
CA ILE A 275 66.95 -51.27 30.16
C ILE A 275 67.51 -50.89 31.54
N SER A 276 67.19 -49.70 32.05
CA SER A 276 67.80 -49.21 33.30
C SER A 276 67.25 -49.88 34.56
N SER A 277 65.96 -50.22 34.59
CA SER A 277 65.31 -50.77 35.80
C SER A 277 65.28 -52.29 35.87
N GLU A 278 65.33 -53.00 34.73
CA GLU A 278 65.28 -54.46 34.69
C GLU A 278 66.61 -55.04 34.21
N LEU A 279 67.07 -54.67 33.01
CA LEU A 279 68.19 -55.37 32.37
C LEU A 279 69.54 -55.08 33.03
N ILE A 280 69.84 -53.82 33.35
CA ILE A 280 71.08 -53.45 34.05
C ILE A 280 71.19 -54.16 35.41
N PRO A 281 70.19 -54.08 36.32
CA PRO A 281 70.30 -54.77 37.61
C PRO A 281 70.37 -56.30 37.48
N ILE A 282 69.70 -56.91 36.48
CA ILE A 282 69.87 -58.33 36.19
C ILE A 282 71.33 -58.63 35.79
N ALA A 283 71.91 -57.86 34.86
CA ALA A 283 73.29 -58.02 34.43
C ALA A 283 74.30 -57.78 35.57
N GLU A 284 74.06 -56.79 36.44
CA GLU A 284 74.90 -56.53 37.62
C GLU A 284 74.77 -57.60 38.71
N SER A 285 73.63 -58.29 38.78
CA SER A 285 73.41 -59.39 39.72
C SER A 285 74.10 -60.70 39.31
N GLU A 286 74.33 -60.91 38.01
CA GLU A 286 74.98 -62.12 37.46
C GLU A 286 76.34 -62.45 38.11
N PRO A 287 77.32 -61.52 38.19
CA PRO A 287 78.61 -61.83 38.83
C PRO A 287 78.47 -62.15 40.32
N ARG A 288 77.54 -61.49 41.03
CA ARG A 288 77.28 -61.79 42.45
C ARG A 288 76.67 -63.18 42.63
N LEU A 289 75.75 -63.57 41.75
CA LEU A 289 75.15 -64.91 41.77
C LEU A 289 76.17 -66.00 41.40
N LEU A 290 77.08 -65.72 40.46
CA LEU A 290 78.19 -66.61 40.14
C LEU A 290 79.17 -66.77 41.31
N GLU A 291 79.51 -65.67 41.99
CA GLU A 291 80.36 -65.70 43.18
C GLU A 291 79.68 -66.50 44.33
N GLN A 292 78.39 -66.28 44.57
CA GLN A 292 77.62 -67.07 45.54
C GLN A 292 77.57 -68.55 45.16
N ARG A 293 77.38 -68.89 43.88
CA ARG A 293 77.42 -70.26 43.39
C ARG A 293 78.78 -70.91 43.65
N ASP A 294 79.86 -70.21 43.36
CA ASP A 294 81.22 -70.73 43.52
C ASP A 294 81.59 -70.91 44.99
N GLN A 295 81.14 -70.00 45.87
CA GLN A 295 81.25 -70.13 47.32
C GLN A 295 80.50 -71.38 47.81
N LEU A 296 79.23 -71.56 47.40
CA LEU A 296 78.45 -72.74 47.75
C LEU A 296 79.09 -74.03 47.23
N TYR A 297 79.70 -74.01 46.04
CA TYR A 297 80.42 -75.16 45.50
C TYR A 297 81.66 -75.50 46.31
N SER A 298 82.46 -74.49 46.70
CA SER A 298 83.63 -74.66 47.59
C SER A 298 83.23 -75.21 48.95
N ASP A 299 82.15 -74.70 49.53
CA ASP A 299 81.67 -75.16 50.83
C ASP A 299 81.11 -76.58 50.77
N ASN A 300 80.45 -76.96 49.65
CA ASN A 300 80.02 -78.33 49.43
C ASN A 300 81.22 -79.30 49.32
N GLN A 301 82.31 -78.90 48.64
CA GLN A 301 83.54 -79.69 48.60
C GLN A 301 84.17 -79.88 49.99
N LYS A 302 84.25 -78.82 50.80
CA LYS A 302 84.76 -78.91 52.18
C LYS A 302 83.91 -79.85 53.03
N LEU A 303 82.58 -79.82 52.87
CA LEU A 303 81.68 -80.72 53.58
C LEU A 303 81.89 -82.18 53.16
N ASN A 304 82.02 -82.45 51.85
CA ASN A 304 82.33 -83.80 51.35
C ASN A 304 83.67 -84.32 51.88
N ALA A 305 84.71 -83.47 51.93
CA ALA A 305 86.01 -83.85 52.50
C ALA A 305 85.89 -84.23 53.99
N LYS A 306 85.17 -83.43 54.79
CA LYS A 306 84.90 -83.75 56.20
C LYS A 306 84.09 -85.03 56.37
N GLN A 307 83.15 -85.30 55.46
CA GLN A 307 82.37 -86.54 55.48
C GLN A 307 83.25 -87.77 55.20
N HIS A 308 84.18 -87.68 54.24
CA HIS A 308 85.15 -88.74 53.99
C HIS A 308 86.12 -88.95 55.16
N GLU A 309 86.58 -87.88 55.83
CA GLU A 309 87.38 -87.99 57.05
C GLU A 309 86.62 -88.74 58.14
N PHE A 310 85.35 -88.37 58.37
CA PHE A 310 84.49 -89.03 59.35
C PHE A 310 84.28 -90.52 59.04
N GLU A 311 84.02 -90.87 57.78
CA GLU A 311 83.90 -92.26 57.33
C GLU A 311 85.20 -93.06 57.56
N ASN A 312 86.36 -92.47 57.28
CA ASN A 312 87.65 -93.10 57.52
C ASN A 312 87.92 -93.32 59.00
N THR A 313 87.65 -92.34 59.86
CA THR A 313 87.78 -92.49 61.31
C THR A 313 86.83 -93.57 61.85
N ARG A 314 85.61 -93.66 61.30
CA ARG A 314 84.65 -94.72 61.65
C ARG A 314 85.12 -96.11 61.23
N LYS A 315 85.73 -96.24 60.04
CA LYS A 315 86.35 -97.51 59.59
C LYS A 315 87.49 -97.93 60.51
N GLN A 316 88.35 -97.00 60.93
CA GLN A 316 89.43 -97.28 61.88
C GLN A 316 88.90 -97.77 63.24
N GLN A 317 87.83 -97.14 63.74
CA GLN A 317 87.16 -97.56 64.97
C GLN A 317 86.57 -98.98 64.87
N GLN A 318 85.95 -99.33 63.74
CA GLN A 318 85.45 -100.70 63.48
C GLN A 318 86.59 -101.73 63.41
N LEU A 319 87.69 -101.42 62.73
CA LEU A 319 88.88 -102.28 62.67
C LEU A 319 89.47 -102.52 64.06
N LEU A 320 89.57 -101.47 64.89
CA LEU A 320 90.02 -101.58 66.28
C LEU A 320 89.07 -102.41 67.14
N ALA A 321 87.75 -102.23 66.99
CA ALA A 321 86.76 -103.04 67.68
C ALA A 321 86.90 -104.54 67.33
N ASN A 322 87.08 -104.86 66.05
CA ASN A 322 87.31 -106.24 65.59
C ASN A 322 88.63 -106.82 66.12
N ARG A 323 89.68 -106.01 66.24
CA ARG A 323 90.95 -106.46 66.82
C ARG A 323 90.82 -106.70 68.33
N ILE A 324 90.10 -105.84 69.06
CA ILE A 324 89.84 -106.05 70.50
C ILE A 324 89.11 -107.38 70.71
N THR A 325 88.03 -107.65 69.95
CA THR A 325 87.31 -108.93 70.09
C THR A 325 88.20 -110.14 69.76
N GLN A 326 89.06 -110.06 68.75
CA GLN A 326 90.05 -111.11 68.46
C GLN A 326 91.09 -111.30 69.59
N THR A 327 91.54 -110.21 70.21
CA THR A 327 92.50 -110.31 71.33
C THR A 327 91.85 -110.85 72.60
N ASP A 328 90.58 -110.54 72.81
CA ASP A 328 89.79 -111.02 73.93
C ASP A 328 89.52 -112.53 73.81
N THR A 329 89.11 -113.00 72.62
CA THR A 329 88.88 -114.43 72.38
C THR A 329 90.16 -115.26 72.52
N THR A 330 91.29 -114.74 72.06
CA THR A 330 92.60 -115.40 72.21
C THR A 330 93.09 -115.39 73.66
N SER A 331 92.81 -114.32 74.43
CA SER A 331 93.06 -114.29 75.87
C SER A 331 92.23 -115.33 76.63
N GLU A 332 90.93 -115.41 76.34
CA GLU A 332 90.01 -116.43 76.89
C GLU A 332 90.45 -117.86 76.54
N LEU A 333 90.93 -118.10 75.32
CA LEU A 333 91.49 -119.40 74.91
C LEU A 333 92.71 -119.80 75.76
N TYR A 334 93.70 -118.90 75.92
CA TYR A 334 94.88 -119.21 76.73
C TYR A 334 94.54 -119.46 78.21
N LYS A 335 93.52 -118.76 78.73
CA LYS A 335 93.00 -119.02 80.08
C LYS A 335 92.40 -120.43 80.19
N ARG A 336 91.55 -120.84 79.23
CA ARG A 336 90.93 -122.18 79.22
C ARG A 336 91.96 -123.29 79.07
N GLU A 337 92.89 -123.14 78.13
CA GLU A 337 93.98 -124.11 77.94
C GLU A 337 94.86 -124.23 79.19
N GLY A 338 95.16 -123.10 79.85
CA GLY A 338 95.90 -123.09 81.12
C GLY A 338 95.13 -123.77 82.26
N GLU A 339 93.80 -123.59 82.35
CA GLU A 339 92.95 -124.27 83.32
C GLU A 339 92.87 -125.78 83.06
N GLU A 340 92.79 -126.21 81.80
CA GLU A 340 92.81 -127.63 81.43
C GLU A 340 94.14 -128.30 81.78
N LEU A 341 95.26 -127.64 81.48
CA LEU A 341 96.59 -128.12 81.87
C LEU A 341 96.72 -128.21 83.39
N ALA A 342 96.18 -127.23 84.14
CA ALA A 342 96.15 -127.28 85.60
C ALA A 342 95.30 -128.44 86.14
N ARG A 343 94.16 -128.75 85.52
CA ARG A 343 93.34 -129.93 85.87
C ARG A 343 94.09 -131.24 85.60
N LYS A 344 94.81 -131.34 84.47
CA LYS A 344 95.64 -132.52 84.14
C LYS A 344 96.79 -132.71 85.14
N LEU A 345 97.42 -131.62 85.57
CA LEU A 345 98.48 -131.64 86.59
C LEU A 345 97.92 -132.07 87.97
N ALA A 346 96.72 -131.61 88.34
CA ALA A 346 96.06 -132.01 89.59
C ALA A 346 95.71 -133.52 89.64
N LEU A 347 95.33 -134.10 88.50
CA LEU A 347 95.07 -135.55 88.38
C LEU A 347 96.33 -136.41 88.57
N LEU A 348 97.50 -135.90 88.17
CA LEU A 348 98.78 -136.60 88.29
C LEU A 348 99.36 -136.58 89.73
N ASN A 349 99.05 -135.56 90.52
CA ASN A 349 99.56 -135.44 91.89
C ASN A 349 98.78 -136.25 92.94
N ASN A 350 97.63 -136.83 92.61
CA ASN A 350 96.74 -137.52 93.56
C ASN A 350 96.91 -139.06 93.63
N LEU A 351 98.02 -139.63 93.16
CA LEU A 351 98.27 -141.09 93.12
C LEU A 351 99.16 -141.60 94.27
N GLU A 352 98.96 -141.06 95.48
CA GLU A 352 99.62 -141.55 96.70
C GLU A 352 98.73 -142.55 97.44
N GLY A 353 98.81 -143.83 97.04
CA GLY A 353 98.25 -144.96 97.80
C GLY A 353 97.29 -145.82 96.97
N SER A 354 97.71 -147.06 96.69
CA SER A 354 96.91 -148.14 96.09
C SER A 354 96.54 -148.04 94.60
N SER A 355 97.54 -148.12 93.72
CA SER A 355 97.53 -148.93 92.47
C SER A 355 98.75 -148.55 91.63
N THR A 356 99.56 -149.52 91.24
CA THR A 356 100.73 -149.33 90.35
C THR A 356 100.31 -149.16 88.88
N ASP A 357 99.17 -148.51 88.63
CA ASP A 357 98.54 -148.34 87.31
C ASP A 357 98.14 -146.87 87.11
N CYS A 358 98.48 -146.30 85.95
CA CYS A 358 98.19 -144.91 85.62
C CYS A 358 96.73 -144.67 85.20
N PRO A 359 96.00 -143.74 85.84
CA PRO A 359 94.57 -143.51 85.61
C PRO A 359 94.23 -142.70 84.35
N LEU A 360 95.21 -142.37 83.49
CA LEU A 360 94.95 -141.75 82.17
C LEU A 360 95.22 -142.68 80.98
N CYS A 361 96.04 -143.74 81.14
CA CYS A 361 96.44 -144.60 80.02
C CYS A 361 96.72 -146.08 80.38
N GLY A 362 96.54 -146.50 81.64
CA GLY A 362 96.49 -147.92 82.04
C GLY A 362 97.81 -148.70 82.04
N THR A 363 98.97 -148.05 81.88
CA THR A 363 100.29 -148.69 81.92
C THR A 363 100.97 -148.56 83.29
N THR A 364 101.67 -149.61 83.70
CA THR A 364 102.42 -149.67 84.96
C THR A 364 103.62 -148.70 84.90
N LEU A 365 103.55 -147.64 85.69
CA LEU A 365 104.48 -146.51 85.63
C LEU A 365 105.48 -146.59 86.79
N ALA A 366 106.77 -146.63 86.45
CA ALA A 366 107.85 -146.39 87.40
C ALA A 366 107.74 -144.94 87.92
N LYS A 367 107.91 -144.74 89.24
CA LYS A 367 107.74 -143.45 89.93
C LYS A 367 108.45 -142.26 89.27
N ASP A 368 109.55 -142.50 88.54
CA ASP A 368 110.34 -141.46 87.89
C ASP A 368 109.67 -140.84 86.65
N SER A 369 108.71 -141.52 86.02
CA SER A 369 108.05 -141.04 84.79
C SER A 369 106.86 -140.11 85.04
N CYS A 370 106.21 -140.19 86.21
CA CYS A 370 105.10 -139.29 86.57
C CYS A 370 105.58 -137.87 86.90
N GLN A 371 106.80 -137.73 87.44
CA GLN A 371 107.34 -136.44 87.86
C GLN A 371 107.84 -135.59 86.67
N GLY A 372 108.32 -136.24 85.60
CA GLY A 372 108.70 -135.55 84.36
C GLY A 372 107.50 -134.91 83.63
N LEU A 373 106.37 -135.63 83.57
CA LEU A 373 105.12 -135.14 82.98
C LEU A 373 104.49 -133.98 83.78
N ALA A 374 104.57 -134.02 85.11
CA ALA A 374 104.12 -132.93 85.96
C ALA A 374 104.92 -131.64 85.72
N ASN A 375 106.26 -131.74 85.59
CA ASN A 375 107.12 -130.59 85.29
C ASN A 375 106.84 -129.98 83.91
N THR A 376 106.61 -130.81 82.88
CA THR A 376 106.25 -130.29 81.55
C THR A 376 104.94 -129.52 81.57
N TYR A 377 103.90 -130.01 82.26
CA TYR A 377 102.65 -129.26 82.40
C TYR A 377 102.82 -127.98 83.22
N GLN A 378 103.72 -127.96 84.19
CA GLN A 378 103.98 -126.76 84.98
C GLN A 378 104.61 -125.64 84.12
N VAL A 379 105.57 -125.98 83.25
CA VAL A 379 106.17 -125.03 82.29
C VAL A 379 105.13 -124.54 81.28
N GLU A 380 104.31 -125.43 80.73
CA GLU A 380 103.25 -125.04 79.77
C GLU A 380 102.20 -124.12 80.41
N ILE A 381 101.84 -124.34 81.68
CA ILE A 381 100.94 -123.44 82.43
C ILE A 381 101.57 -122.06 82.61
N GLU A 382 102.86 -121.98 82.94
CA GLU A 382 103.57 -120.70 83.08
C GLU A 382 103.68 -119.96 81.74
N ASP A 383 103.92 -120.66 80.64
CA ASP A 383 103.89 -120.09 79.29
C ASP A 383 102.49 -119.58 78.90
N LYS A 384 101.42 -120.33 79.20
CA LYS A 384 100.04 -119.86 78.96
C LYS A 384 99.68 -118.66 79.83
N ARG A 385 100.17 -118.61 81.08
CA ARG A 385 100.03 -117.42 81.94
C ARG A 385 100.79 -116.21 81.39
N ARG A 386 101.99 -116.41 80.82
CA ARG A 386 102.74 -115.32 80.15
C ARG A 386 101.96 -114.80 78.94
N LEU A 387 101.53 -115.68 78.03
CA LEU A 387 100.76 -115.31 76.84
C LEU A 387 99.43 -114.62 77.20
N TYR A 388 98.76 -115.07 78.27
CA TYR A 388 97.57 -114.40 78.79
C TYR A 388 97.87 -112.97 79.25
N ARG A 389 98.95 -112.74 80.00
CA ARG A 389 99.35 -111.40 80.46
C ARG A 389 99.74 -110.47 79.32
N GLU A 390 100.43 -110.99 78.30
CA GLU A 390 100.78 -110.23 77.09
C GLU A 390 99.53 -109.85 76.28
N ASN A 391 98.60 -110.78 76.08
CA ASN A 391 97.33 -110.46 75.43
C ASN A 391 96.49 -109.47 76.26
N GLN A 392 96.50 -109.58 77.58
CA GLN A 392 95.75 -108.67 78.45
C GLN A 392 96.34 -107.25 78.47
N SER A 393 97.67 -107.10 78.29
CA SER A 393 98.28 -105.78 78.12
C SER A 393 97.99 -105.18 76.74
N LEU A 394 98.01 -106.00 75.67
CA LEU A 394 97.59 -105.59 74.33
C LEU A 394 96.10 -105.23 74.25
N LEU A 395 95.25 -105.91 75.01
CA LEU A 395 93.83 -105.65 75.05
C LEU A 395 93.56 -104.29 75.73
N LYS A 396 94.23 -104.00 76.85
CA LYS A 396 94.18 -102.69 77.51
C LYS A 396 94.65 -101.56 76.60
N SER A 397 95.76 -101.73 75.86
CA SER A 397 96.24 -100.68 74.96
C SER A 397 95.27 -100.43 73.79
N ARG A 398 94.67 -101.49 73.23
CA ARG A 398 93.66 -101.35 72.18
C ARG A 398 92.35 -100.73 72.68
N GLU A 399 91.93 -101.04 73.91
CA GLU A 399 90.78 -100.39 74.55
C GLU A 399 91.03 -98.89 74.76
N THR A 400 92.25 -98.50 75.16
CA THR A 400 92.61 -97.08 75.25
C THR A 400 92.58 -96.39 73.89
N ASP A 401 93.12 -97.00 72.83
CA ASP A 401 93.09 -96.45 71.47
C ASP A 401 91.65 -96.29 70.94
N LYS A 402 90.79 -97.29 71.21
CA LYS A 402 89.37 -97.21 70.85
C LYS A 402 88.66 -96.07 71.58
N SER A 403 88.95 -95.86 72.87
CA SER A 403 88.36 -94.76 73.64
C SER A 403 88.75 -93.37 73.11
N LEU A 404 89.99 -93.22 72.63
CA LEU A 404 90.47 -91.98 72.00
C LEU A 404 89.73 -91.73 70.67
N LEU A 405 89.60 -92.76 69.83
CA LEU A 405 88.84 -92.70 68.57
C LEU A 405 87.36 -92.40 68.81
N ASP A 406 86.74 -92.98 69.84
CA ASP A 406 85.35 -92.69 70.21
C ASP A 406 85.15 -91.22 70.62
N ASN A 407 86.14 -90.63 71.31
CA ASN A 407 86.10 -89.21 71.65
C ASN A 407 86.26 -88.29 70.43
N VAL A 408 87.11 -88.66 69.47
CA VAL A 408 87.24 -87.94 68.20
C VAL A 408 85.94 -88.01 67.40
N LEU A 409 85.35 -89.21 67.27
CA LEU A 409 84.07 -89.40 66.56
C LEU A 409 82.92 -88.65 67.23
N LYS A 410 82.84 -88.60 68.56
CA LYS A 410 81.84 -87.79 69.28
C LYS A 410 82.00 -86.29 69.01
N LYS A 411 83.23 -85.78 68.96
CA LYS A 411 83.50 -84.37 68.59
C LYS A 411 83.09 -84.08 67.16
N MET A 412 83.45 -84.95 66.21
CA MET A 412 83.08 -84.78 64.80
C MET A 412 81.56 -84.85 64.59
N ASN A 413 80.86 -85.76 65.29
CA ASN A 413 79.40 -85.88 65.20
C ASN A 413 78.66 -84.67 65.77
N ARG A 414 79.17 -84.05 66.85
CA ARG A 414 78.61 -82.78 67.37
C ARG A 414 78.72 -81.64 66.34
N ILE A 415 79.83 -81.58 65.61
CA ILE A 415 80.02 -80.58 64.55
C ILE A 415 79.04 -80.82 63.40
N PHE A 416 78.83 -82.09 63.01
CA PHE A 416 77.90 -82.46 61.94
C PHE A 416 76.43 -82.14 62.29
N LEU A 417 76.00 -82.45 63.52
CA LEU A 417 74.66 -82.13 64.00
C LEU A 417 74.42 -80.62 64.13
N ALA A 418 75.44 -79.84 64.51
CA ALA A 418 75.35 -78.38 64.55
C ALA A 418 75.18 -77.78 63.15
N THR A 419 75.87 -78.33 62.15
CA THR A 419 75.72 -77.89 60.75
C THR A 419 74.35 -78.27 60.16
N GLU A 420 73.79 -79.43 60.53
CA GLU A 420 72.46 -79.85 60.08
C GLU A 420 71.35 -78.97 60.68
N HIS A 421 71.50 -78.54 61.93
CA HIS A 421 70.55 -77.63 62.59
C HIS A 421 70.52 -76.23 61.96
N ILE A 422 71.67 -75.72 61.53
CA ILE A 422 71.79 -74.42 60.84
C ILE A 422 71.09 -74.50 59.47
N TRP A 423 71.32 -75.58 58.72
CA TRP A 423 70.67 -75.80 57.42
C TRP A 423 69.14 -75.96 57.52
N ARG A 424 68.62 -76.62 58.57
CA ARG A 424 67.16 -76.70 58.81
C ARG A 424 66.51 -75.41 59.29
N SER A 425 67.29 -74.43 59.74
CA SER A 425 66.77 -73.11 60.16
C SER A 425 66.76 -72.07 59.04
N LEU A 426 67.42 -72.37 57.91
CA LEU A 426 67.60 -71.49 56.75
C LEU A 426 66.73 -71.86 55.54
N GLY A 427 65.96 -72.95 55.63
CA GLY A 427 64.84 -73.27 54.74
C GLY A 427 63.53 -73.17 55.51
#